data_AF-A0A7C9VP87-F1
#
_entry.id   AF-A0A7C9VP87-F1
#
_cell.length_a   1.000
_cell.length_b   1.000
_cell.length_c   1.000
_cell.angle_alpha   90.00
_cell.angle_beta   90.00
_cell.angle_gamma   90.00
#
_symmetry.space_group_name_H-M   'P 1'
#
loop_
_entity.id
_entity.type
_entity.pdbx_description
1 polymer ?
#
loop_
_entity_poly.entity_id
_entity_poly.type
_entity_poly.pdbx_seq_one_letter_code
_entity_poly.pdbx_strand_id
1 'polypeptide(L)'
;MNSWLDGSDLIELAPGNAQAATDRLPVIAPVIPQNTAPRRISIFGLGYVGAVSAACFSRTGHTVIGLDTNDIKRQCFREGKPPVVEAGLHDFMQQGVRSGRLTATDDVNQAIRDTDIS
;
A
#
# COMPACT_ATOMS: atom_id res chain seq x y z
N MET A 1 -36.37 29.91 6.35
CA MET A 1 -36.61 30.56 7.65
C MET A 1 -37.87 29.94 8.22
N ASN A 2 -37.71 29.03 9.18
CA ASN A 2 -38.76 28.67 10.15
C ASN A 2 -38.05 28.07 11.37
N SER A 3 -38.50 28.55 12.52
CA SER A 3 -37.88 28.55 13.83
C SER A 3 -38.51 27.50 14.72
N TRP A 4 -38.01 26.27 14.78
CA TRP A 4 -38.58 25.27 15.70
C TRP A 4 -37.52 24.24 16.08
N LEU A 5 -36.82 24.48 17.19
CA LEU A 5 -36.70 23.60 18.35
C LEU A 5 -36.17 24.49 19.49
N ASP A 6 -37.04 24.79 20.45
CA ASP A 6 -36.64 25.39 21.71
C ASP A 6 -36.00 24.31 22.61
N GLY A 7 -35.17 24.75 23.57
CA GLY A 7 -34.40 23.85 24.43
C GLY A 7 -35.23 23.09 25.48
N SER A 8 -36.57 23.05 25.36
CA SER A 8 -37.46 22.30 26.26
C SER A 8 -37.77 20.88 25.77
N ASP A 9 -37.44 20.53 24.52
CA ASP A 9 -37.60 19.15 24.00
C ASP A 9 -36.44 18.22 24.39
N LEU A 10 -35.46 18.72 25.15
CA LEU A 10 -34.45 17.88 25.77
C LEU A 10 -34.96 17.40 27.13
N ILE A 11 -35.16 16.08 27.21
CA ILE A 11 -35.42 15.24 28.40
C ILE A 11 -36.89 14.81 28.56
N GLU A 12 -37.33 13.86 27.74
CA GLU A 12 -38.02 12.65 28.23
C GLU A 12 -37.96 11.52 27.18
N LEU A 13 -36.82 10.82 27.10
CA LEU A 13 -36.75 9.52 26.42
C LEU A 13 -36.75 8.43 27.50
N ALA A 14 -37.86 7.71 27.59
CA ALA A 14 -37.98 6.49 28.38
C ALA A 14 -36.83 5.52 28.07
N PRO A 15 -36.28 4.77 29.05
CA PRO A 15 -35.17 3.88 28.82
C PRO A 15 -35.66 2.66 28.04
N GLY A 16 -35.50 2.69 26.72
CA GLY A 16 -35.81 1.55 25.88
C GLY A 16 -35.69 1.89 24.41
N ASN A 17 -34.82 1.14 23.72
CA ASN A 17 -34.69 1.09 22.26
C ASN A 17 -34.00 2.31 21.59
N ALA A 18 -32.67 2.33 21.66
CA ALA A 18 -31.80 2.97 20.66
C ALA A 18 -31.32 1.96 19.57
N GLN A 19 -31.89 0.74 19.53
CA GLN A 19 -31.38 -0.36 18.72
C GLN A 19 -32.09 -0.52 17.37
N ALA A 20 -33.23 0.13 17.14
CA ALA A 20 -34.08 -0.14 15.97
C ALA A 20 -33.78 0.72 14.71
N ALA A 21 -32.87 1.70 14.77
CA ALA A 21 -32.64 2.64 13.66
C ALA A 21 -31.45 2.31 12.74
N THR A 22 -30.54 1.42 13.16
CA THR A 22 -29.32 1.07 12.39
C THR A 22 -29.49 -0.08 11.40
N ASP A 23 -30.67 -0.72 11.35
CA ASP A 23 -30.88 -2.00 10.66
C ASP A 23 -31.43 -1.87 9.22
N ARG A 24 -31.42 -0.67 8.62
CA ARG A 24 -32.09 -0.41 7.32
C ARG A 24 -31.28 0.28 6.23
N LEU A 25 -29.96 0.47 6.40
CA LEU A 25 -29.11 0.94 5.31
C LEU A 25 -28.33 -0.25 4.74
N PRO A 26 -28.45 -0.58 3.44
CA PRO A 26 -27.61 -1.61 2.85
C PRO A 26 -26.16 -1.13 2.94
N VAL A 27 -25.34 -1.87 3.69
CA VAL A 27 -23.89 -1.71 3.65
C VAL A 27 -23.44 -2.10 2.25
N ILE A 28 -23.15 -1.11 1.40
CA ILE A 28 -22.58 -1.35 0.08
C ILE A 28 -21.14 -1.79 0.33
N ALA A 29 -20.87 -3.10 0.20
CA ALA A 29 -19.51 -3.61 0.31
C ALA A 29 -18.63 -2.95 -0.76
N PRO A 30 -17.39 -2.55 -0.43
CA PRO A 30 -16.48 -2.00 -1.42
C PRO A 30 -16.25 -3.03 -2.54
N VAL A 31 -16.53 -2.63 -3.78
CA VAL A 31 -16.15 -3.41 -4.97
C VAL A 31 -14.64 -3.27 -5.12
N ILE A 32 -13.87 -4.23 -4.61
CA ILE A 32 -12.43 -4.31 -4.86
C ILE A 32 -12.24 -4.97 -6.23
N PRO A 33 -11.75 -4.25 -7.25
CA PRO A 33 -11.52 -4.84 -8.57
C PRO A 33 -10.54 -6.02 -8.46
N GLN A 34 -10.94 -7.18 -8.98
CA GLN A 34 -10.24 -8.46 -8.86
C GLN A 34 -9.20 -8.69 -9.98
N ASN A 35 -8.89 -7.69 -10.81
CA ASN A 35 -7.92 -7.87 -11.89
C ASN A 35 -6.50 -7.54 -11.41
N THR A 36 -5.81 -8.55 -10.89
CA THR A 36 -4.44 -8.44 -10.32
C THR A 36 -3.37 -8.97 -11.27
N ALA A 37 -3.51 -8.77 -12.58
CA ALA A 37 -2.46 -9.13 -13.53
C ALA A 37 -1.11 -8.53 -13.11
N PRO A 38 0.02 -9.27 -13.19
CA PRO A 38 1.34 -8.76 -12.89
C PRO A 38 1.62 -7.43 -13.59
N ARG A 39 2.23 -6.49 -12.87
CA ARG A 39 2.59 -5.15 -13.35
C ARG A 39 4.06 -4.88 -13.09
N ARG A 40 4.61 -3.91 -13.82
CA ARG A 40 5.94 -3.36 -13.59
C ARG A 40 5.79 -2.07 -12.78
N ILE A 41 6.46 -1.98 -11.64
CA ILE A 41 6.32 -0.87 -10.70
C ILE A 41 7.71 -0.27 -10.47
N SER A 42 7.86 1.04 -10.61
CA SER A 42 9.06 1.73 -10.12
C SER A 42 8.79 2.29 -8.73
N ILE A 43 9.80 2.28 -7.85
CA ILE A 43 9.70 2.87 -6.51
C ILE A 43 10.87 3.81 -6.31
N PHE A 44 10.55 5.08 -6.07
CA PHE A 44 11.52 6.15 -5.87
C PHE A 44 11.89 6.25 -4.37
N GLY A 45 13.11 5.81 -4.06
CA GLY A 45 13.69 5.73 -2.74
C GLY A 45 13.70 4.30 -2.19
N LEU A 46 14.86 3.84 -1.74
CA LEU A 46 15.08 2.53 -1.11
C LEU A 46 15.35 2.66 0.40
N GLY A 47 14.65 3.60 1.03
CA GLY A 47 14.51 3.66 2.49
C GLY A 47 13.52 2.62 3.01
N TYR A 48 13.04 2.80 4.24
CA TYR A 48 12.16 1.83 4.88
C TYR A 48 10.88 1.56 4.07
N VAL A 49 10.12 2.61 3.74
CA VAL A 49 8.86 2.49 3.02
C VAL A 49 9.06 1.88 1.64
N GLY A 50 10.08 2.32 0.90
CA GLY A 50 10.32 1.86 -0.46
C GLY A 50 10.79 0.40 -0.51
N ALA A 51 11.74 0.01 0.35
CA ALA A 51 12.25 -1.36 0.38
C ALA A 51 11.16 -2.37 0.82
N VAL A 52 10.39 -2.04 1.86
CA VAL A 52 9.29 -2.89 2.34
C VAL A 52 8.18 -2.99 1.28
N SER A 53 7.78 -1.87 0.68
CA SER A 53 6.78 -1.87 -0.40
C SER A 53 7.21 -2.71 -1.58
N ALA A 54 8.47 -2.56 -2.03
CA ALA A 54 9.01 -3.32 -3.14
C ALA A 54 8.99 -4.83 -2.88
N ALA A 55 9.43 -5.25 -1.69
CA ALA A 55 9.41 -6.65 -1.29
C ALA A 55 7.98 -7.21 -1.27
N CYS A 56 7.03 -6.44 -0.73
CA CYS A 56 5.60 -6.81 -0.72
C CYS A 56 5.03 -6.96 -2.14
N PHE A 57 5.26 -6.01 -3.04
CA PHE A 57 4.76 -6.09 -4.42
C PHE A 57 5.40 -7.22 -5.21
N SER A 58 6.69 -7.47 -5.03
CA SER A 58 7.38 -8.63 -5.61
C SER A 58 6.75 -9.96 -5.16
N ARG A 59 6.43 -10.05 -3.86
CA ARG A 59 5.79 -11.23 -3.27
C ARG A 59 4.38 -11.47 -3.84
N THR A 60 3.65 -10.42 -4.19
CA THR A 60 2.34 -10.53 -4.84
C THR A 60 2.41 -10.74 -6.36
N GLY A 61 3.62 -10.87 -6.92
CA GLY A 61 3.84 -11.25 -8.33
C GLY A 61 4.14 -10.11 -9.28
N HIS A 62 4.31 -8.88 -8.79
CA HIS A 62 4.72 -7.73 -9.61
C HIS A 62 6.24 -7.72 -9.81
N THR A 63 6.70 -7.08 -10.89
CA THR A 63 8.12 -6.77 -11.09
C THR A 63 8.37 -5.36 -10.61
N VAL A 64 9.39 -5.15 -9.78
CA VAL A 64 9.71 -3.87 -9.18
C VAL A 64 11.13 -3.43 -9.54
N ILE A 65 11.23 -2.18 -9.99
CA ILE A 65 12.50 -1.46 -10.18
C ILE A 65 12.64 -0.43 -9.05
N GLY A 66 13.55 -0.68 -8.12
CA GLY A 66 13.90 0.29 -7.09
C GLY A 66 14.82 1.37 -7.63
N LEU A 67 14.48 2.64 -7.44
CA LEU A 67 15.33 3.77 -7.76
C LEU A 67 15.85 4.42 -6.48
N ASP A 68 17.16 4.62 -6.37
CA ASP A 68 17.76 5.40 -5.28
C ASP A 68 19.06 6.02 -5.79
N THR A 69 19.49 7.16 -5.27
CA THR A 69 20.76 7.79 -5.66
C THR A 69 21.96 7.18 -4.91
N ASN A 70 21.72 6.49 -3.80
CA ASN A 70 22.75 5.82 -3.02
C ASN A 70 23.07 4.42 -3.60
N ASP A 71 24.29 4.26 -4.10
CA ASP A 71 24.73 3.04 -4.77
C ASP A 71 24.79 1.81 -3.85
N ILE A 72 25.11 2.01 -2.56
CA ILE A 72 25.13 0.93 -1.56
C ILE A 72 23.72 0.35 -1.39
N LYS A 73 22.69 1.22 -1.29
CA LYS A 73 21.31 0.75 -1.18
C LYS A 73 20.88 -0.03 -2.41
N ARG A 74 21.22 0.46 -3.61
CA ARG A 74 20.93 -0.24 -4.87
C ARG A 74 21.63 -1.59 -4.94
N GLN A 75 22.90 -1.66 -4.53
CA GLN A 75 23.64 -2.92 -4.51
C GLN A 75 22.99 -3.93 -3.56
N CYS A 76 22.74 -3.54 -2.30
CA CYS A 76 22.04 -4.39 -1.34
C CYS A 76 20.72 -4.89 -1.93
N PHE A 77 19.93 -3.99 -2.52
CA PHE A 77 18.64 -4.32 -3.13
C PHE A 77 18.75 -5.35 -4.26
N ARG A 78 19.70 -5.18 -5.20
CA ARG A 78 19.97 -6.14 -6.28
C ARG A 78 20.46 -7.49 -5.77
N GLU A 79 21.16 -7.52 -4.64
CA GLU A 79 21.61 -8.75 -3.99
C GLU A 79 20.53 -9.42 -3.13
N GLY A 80 19.32 -8.85 -3.05
CA GLY A 80 18.23 -9.34 -2.21
C GLY A 80 18.49 -9.11 -0.72
N LYS A 81 19.35 -8.15 -0.38
CA LYS A 81 19.67 -7.76 1.00
C LYS A 81 18.94 -6.47 1.33
N PRO A 82 18.26 -6.38 2.49
CA PRO A 82 17.50 -5.20 2.83
C PRO A 82 18.42 -4.02 3.20
N PRO A 83 18.20 -2.82 2.63
CA PRO A 83 18.93 -1.60 3.00
C PRO A 83 18.48 -1.02 4.35
N VAL A 84 17.46 -1.62 4.97
CA VAL A 84 16.89 -1.26 6.27
C VAL A 84 16.71 -2.51 7.14
N VAL A 85 16.59 -2.34 8.45
CA VAL A 85 16.32 -3.44 9.37
C VAL A 85 14.82 -3.59 9.55
N GLU A 86 14.26 -4.70 9.08
CA GLU A 86 12.86 -5.08 9.27
C GLU A 86 12.74 -6.60 9.33
N ALA A 87 11.89 -7.12 10.21
CA ALA A 87 11.75 -8.55 10.42
C ALA A 87 11.18 -9.24 9.17
N GLY A 88 11.85 -10.31 8.71
CA GLY A 88 11.42 -11.09 7.53
C GLY A 88 11.66 -10.43 6.17
N LEU A 89 12.10 -9.17 6.12
CA LEU A 89 12.32 -8.46 4.85
C LEU A 89 13.42 -9.12 4.00
N HIS A 90 14.45 -9.68 4.63
CA HIS A 90 15.53 -10.37 3.94
C HIS A 90 15.01 -11.51 3.06
N ASP A 91 14.15 -12.37 3.60
CA ASP A 91 13.63 -13.53 2.87
C ASP A 91 12.77 -13.11 1.69
N PHE A 92 11.94 -12.07 1.86
CA PHE A 92 11.11 -11.53 0.78
C PHE A 92 11.95 -10.91 -0.34
N MET A 93 13.01 -10.18 0.00
CA MET A 93 13.91 -9.60 -0.99
C MET A 93 14.74 -10.66 -1.71
N GLN A 94 15.26 -11.67 -0.98
CA GLN A 94 15.95 -12.82 -1.58
C GLN A 94 15.05 -13.56 -2.57
N GLN A 95 13.80 -13.84 -2.18
CA GLN A 95 12.85 -14.48 -3.08
C GLN A 95 12.53 -13.61 -4.31
N GLY A 96 12.37 -12.30 -4.09
CA GLY A 96 12.12 -11.34 -5.16
C GLY A 96 13.23 -11.31 -6.21
N VAL A 97 14.49 -11.20 -5.77
CA VAL A 97 15.66 -11.25 -6.66
C VAL A 97 15.79 -12.61 -7.36
N ARG A 98 15.68 -13.72 -6.62
CA ARG A 98 15.75 -15.08 -7.19
C ARG A 98 14.66 -15.34 -8.24
N SER A 99 13.49 -14.72 -8.08
CA SER A 99 12.38 -14.83 -9.04
C SER A 99 12.49 -13.85 -10.22
N GLY A 100 13.52 -13.00 -10.26
CA GLY A 100 13.71 -11.99 -11.31
C GLY A 100 12.74 -10.80 -11.20
N ARG A 101 12.08 -10.62 -10.05
CA ARG A 101 11.06 -9.59 -9.83
C ARG A 101 11.59 -8.33 -9.15
N LEU A 102 12.81 -8.35 -8.62
CA LEU A 102 13.42 -7.17 -7.99
C LEU A 102 14.72 -6.81 -8.71
N THR A 103 14.85 -5.53 -9.06
CA THR A 103 16.09 -4.93 -9.54
C THR A 103 16.19 -3.47 -9.10
N ALA A 104 17.33 -2.82 -9.31
CA ALA A 104 17.50 -1.40 -8.98
C ALA A 104 18.33 -0.63 -10.01
N THR A 105 17.97 0.64 -10.21
CA THR A 105 18.62 1.60 -11.12
C THR A 105 18.78 2.97 -10.42
N ASP A 106 19.60 3.86 -10.99
CA ASP A 106 19.61 5.29 -10.68
C ASP A 106 19.14 6.17 -11.85
N ASP A 107 18.80 5.57 -12.99
CA ASP A 107 18.23 6.27 -14.13
C ASP A 107 16.72 6.46 -13.95
N VAL A 108 16.33 7.69 -13.62
CA VAL A 108 14.93 8.12 -13.48
C VAL A 108 14.14 7.90 -14.77
N ASN A 109 14.72 8.21 -15.92
CA ASN A 109 14.01 8.09 -17.18
C ASN A 109 13.81 6.62 -17.56
N GLN A 110 14.79 5.76 -17.27
CA GLN A 110 14.63 4.31 -17.42
C GLN A 110 13.50 3.79 -16.54
N ALA A 111 13.49 4.14 -15.24
CA ALA A 111 12.49 3.64 -14.31
C ALA A 111 11.05 3.99 -14.74
N ILE A 112 10.82 5.23 -15.20
CA ILE A 112 9.51 5.67 -15.69
C ILE A 112 9.12 4.95 -16.98
N ARG A 113 10.03 4.84 -17.96
CA ARG A 113 9.74 4.19 -19.25
C ARG A 113 9.46 2.70 -19.13
N ASP A 114 10.18 2.02 -18.24
CA ASP A 114 10.17 0.56 -18.16
C ASP A 114 9.06 0.02 -17.24
N THR A 115 8.28 0.89 -16.59
CA THR A 115 7.23 0.52 -15.63
C THR A 115 5.87 1.08 -15.98
N ASP A 116 4.82 0.48 -15.43
CA ASP A 116 3.43 0.87 -15.65
C ASP A 116 2.94 1.87 -14.58
N ILE A 117 3.60 1.91 -13.41
CA ILE A 117 3.29 2.71 -12.23
C ILE A 117 4.62 3.15 -11.58
N SER A 118 4.67 4.38 -11.06
CA SER A 118 5.83 5.00 -10.37
C SER A 118 5.48 5.56 -9.00
#